data_AF-A0A8X6WLS3-F1
#
_entry.id   AF-A0A8X6WLS3-F1
#
_cell.length_a   1.000
_cell.length_b   1.000
_cell.length_c   1.000
_cell.angle_alpha   90.00
_cell.angle_beta   90.00
_cell.angle_gamma   90.00
#
_symmetry.space_group_name_H-M   'P 1'
#
loop_
_entity.id
_entity.type
_entity.pdbx_description
1 polymer ?
#
loop_
_entity_poly.entity_id
_entity_poly.type
_entity_poly.pdbx_seq_one_letter_code
_entity_poly.pdbx_strand_id
1 'polypeptide(L)'
;MADLCFIYNESLSQGDPVNVVRGLKTLRPASIERNDGYINFLNSSTSVNVHTECRKVYISKNYIAASKRCIENSEPLSPPIVPRKRRNEVFDFKKPCLFCDQVAEEAAETKKKEKYRDEVQDQ
;
A
#
# COMPACT_ATOMS: atom_id res chain seq x y z
N MET A 1 -14.32 26.16 17.11
CA MET A 1 -14.67 24.88 16.45
C MET A 1 -13.36 24.31 15.94
N ALA A 2 -13.05 23.05 16.24
CA ALA A 2 -11.75 22.49 15.86
C ALA A 2 -11.67 22.38 14.33
N ASP A 3 -10.68 23.04 13.75
CA ASP A 3 -10.33 22.97 12.34
C ASP A 3 -9.69 21.59 12.08
N LEU A 4 -10.53 20.58 11.87
CA LEU A 4 -10.13 19.20 11.65
C LEU A 4 -10.39 18.76 10.20
N CYS A 5 -9.48 17.94 9.68
CA CYS A 5 -9.64 17.26 8.40
C CYS A 5 -10.70 16.17 8.51
N PHE A 6 -11.73 16.23 7.67
CA PHE A 6 -12.83 15.24 7.65
C PHE A 6 -12.36 13.78 7.46
N ILE A 7 -11.23 13.54 6.79
CA ILE A 7 -10.79 12.18 6.41
C ILE A 7 -10.01 11.48 7.53
N TYR A 8 -9.13 12.21 8.23
CA TYR A 8 -8.24 11.63 9.25
C TYR A 8 -8.49 12.19 10.66
N ASN A 9 -9.42 13.13 10.82
CA ASN A 9 -9.68 13.84 12.08
C ASN A 9 -8.43 14.51 12.68
N GLU A 10 -7.44 14.81 11.85
CA GLU A 10 -6.21 15.53 12.21
C GLU A 10 -6.42 17.04 12.08
N SER A 11 -5.61 17.82 12.82
CA SER A 11 -5.63 19.29 12.72
C SER A 11 -5.31 19.76 11.30
N LEU A 12 -6.11 20.69 10.78
CA LEU A 12 -5.88 21.36 9.49
C LEU A 12 -4.54 22.13 9.44
N SER A 13 -3.90 22.36 10.59
CA SER A 13 -2.58 22.99 10.68
C SER A 13 -1.42 22.08 10.28
N GLN A 14 -1.63 20.76 10.12
CA GLN A 14 -0.57 19.79 9.80
C GLN A 14 -0.32 19.62 8.30
N GLY A 15 -1.04 20.33 7.44
CA GLY A 15 -0.83 20.31 5.99
C GLY A 15 -1.53 21.47 5.31
N ASP A 16 -1.74 21.35 3.99
CA ASP A 16 -2.47 22.35 3.21
C ASP A 16 -3.99 22.11 3.28
N PRO A 17 -4.74 22.90 4.05
CA PRO A 17 -6.18 22.75 4.15
C PRO A 17 -6.87 23.28 2.90
N VAL A 18 -7.89 22.56 2.45
CA VAL A 18 -8.76 22.97 1.35
C VAL A 18 -10.20 22.78 1.77
N ASN A 19 -10.99 23.84 1.59
CA ASN A 19 -12.44 23.75 1.67
C ASN A 19 -12.99 23.19 0.35
N VAL A 20 -13.66 22.05 0.42
CA VAL A 20 -14.19 21.33 -0.73
C VAL A 20 -15.70 21.52 -0.82
N VAL A 21 -16.13 22.35 -1.76
CA VAL A 21 -17.54 22.55 -2.13
C VAL A 21 -17.88 21.69 -3.36
N ARG A 22 -17.28 22.00 -4.52
CA ARG A 22 -17.53 21.28 -5.79
C ARG A 22 -17.06 19.83 -5.75
N GLY A 23 -16.01 19.54 -4.99
CA GLY A 23 -15.42 18.20 -4.88
C GLY A 23 -16.27 17.20 -4.08
N LEU A 24 -17.36 17.63 -3.43
CA LEU A 24 -18.32 16.71 -2.80
C LEU A 24 -18.90 15.70 -3.80
N LYS A 25 -19.08 16.10 -5.06
CA LYS A 25 -19.51 15.20 -6.15
C LYS A 25 -18.57 14.02 -6.38
N THR A 26 -17.28 14.18 -6.06
CA THR A 26 -16.27 13.12 -6.14
C THR A 26 -16.08 12.36 -4.83
N LEU A 27 -16.30 13.02 -3.68
CA LEU A 27 -16.17 12.39 -2.37
C LEU A 27 -17.34 11.42 -2.07
N ARG A 28 -18.57 11.76 -2.46
CA ARG A 28 -19.75 10.89 -2.29
C ARG A 28 -19.58 9.50 -2.92
N PRO A 29 -19.26 9.37 -4.23
CA PRO A 29 -19.07 8.04 -4.81
C PRO A 29 -17.88 7.30 -4.20
N ALA A 30 -16.81 8.00 -3.81
CA ALA A 30 -15.68 7.39 -3.11
C ALA A 30 -16.10 6.82 -1.74
N SER A 31 -16.91 7.55 -0.96
CA SER A 31 -17.45 7.08 0.34
C SER A 31 -18.35 5.85 0.15
N ILE A 32 -19.25 5.87 -0.84
CA ILE A 32 -20.10 4.72 -1.18
C ILE A 32 -19.23 3.52 -1.55
N GLU A 33 -18.23 3.72 -2.40
CA GLU A 33 -17.36 2.65 -2.83
C GLU A 33 -16.54 2.08 -1.66
N ARG A 34 -16.06 2.92 -0.74
CA ARG A 34 -15.33 2.51 0.46
C ARG A 34 -16.21 1.84 1.52
N ASN A 35 -17.52 2.03 1.45
CA ASN A 35 -18.49 1.61 2.47
C ASN A 35 -18.10 2.07 3.88
N ASP A 36 -17.66 3.33 4.00
CA ASP A 36 -17.13 3.91 5.26
C ASP A 36 -18.19 4.61 6.13
N GLY A 37 -19.45 4.62 5.70
CA GLY A 37 -20.57 5.19 6.46
C GLY A 37 -20.68 6.71 6.41
N TYR A 38 -19.77 7.42 5.72
CA TYR A 38 -19.78 8.89 5.68
C TYR A 38 -20.76 9.50 4.68
N ILE A 39 -21.47 8.68 3.90
CA ILE A 39 -22.37 9.16 2.85
C ILE A 39 -23.47 10.09 3.36
N ASN A 40 -24.04 9.80 4.53
CA ASN A 40 -25.10 10.62 5.13
C ASN A 40 -24.60 12.02 5.48
N PHE A 41 -23.39 12.11 6.04
CA PHE A 41 -22.73 13.37 6.34
C PHE A 41 -22.38 14.16 5.08
N LEU A 42 -21.86 13.50 4.04
CA LEU A 42 -21.52 14.14 2.76
C LEU A 42 -22.74 14.59 1.96
N ASN A 43 -23.93 14.03 2.24
CA ASN A 43 -25.19 14.45 1.64
C ASN A 43 -25.80 15.67 2.33
N SER A 44 -25.69 15.78 3.67
CA SER A 44 -26.17 16.94 4.43
C SER A 44 -25.22 18.13 4.40
N SER A 45 -23.93 17.90 4.15
CA SER A 45 -22.90 18.94 4.14
C SER A 45 -22.87 19.72 2.82
N THR A 46 -22.79 21.05 2.90
CA THR A 46 -22.58 21.96 1.76
C THR A 46 -21.11 22.11 1.39
N SER A 47 -20.22 21.92 2.37
CA SER A 47 -18.78 22.00 2.21
C SER A 47 -18.08 21.18 3.29
N VAL A 48 -16.86 20.69 3.02
CA VAL A 48 -16.03 19.97 3.99
C VAL A 48 -14.60 20.45 3.92
N ASN A 49 -13.94 20.55 5.08
CA ASN A 49 -12.52 20.87 5.16
C ASN A 49 -11.70 19.59 5.18
N VAL A 50 -10.71 19.51 4.30
CA VAL A 50 -9.80 18.37 4.17
C VAL A 50 -8.41 18.87 3.80
N HIS A 51 -7.37 18.12 4.14
CA HIS A 51 -6.07 18.40 3.53
C HIS A 51 -6.08 17.99 2.05
N THR A 52 -5.31 18.72 1.24
CA THR A 52 -5.16 18.46 -0.20
C THR A 52 -4.74 17.02 -0.48
N GLU A 53 -3.75 16.51 0.27
CA GLU A 53 -3.24 15.15 0.11
C GLU A 53 -4.26 14.09 0.55
N CYS A 54 -4.95 14.33 1.67
CA CYS A 54 -6.00 13.42 2.15
C CYS A 54 -7.10 13.25 1.09
N ARG A 55 -7.51 14.35 0.44
CA ARG A 55 -8.49 14.30 -0.65
C ARG A 55 -8.00 13.42 -1.80
N LYS A 56 -6.76 13.59 -2.25
CA LYS A 56 -6.17 12.81 -3.35
C LYS A 56 -6.14 11.31 -3.03
N VAL A 57 -5.71 10.97 -1.82
CA VAL A 57 -5.64 9.59 -1.34
C VAL A 57 -7.04 8.97 -1.23
N TYR A 58 -8.00 9.71 -0.67
CA TYR A 58 -9.34 9.22 -0.42
C TYR A 58 -10.11 8.83 -1.69
N ILE A 59 -9.98 9.61 -2.76
CA ILE A 59 -10.64 9.33 -4.06
C ILE A 59 -9.85 8.36 -4.95
N SER A 60 -8.65 7.97 -4.55
CA SER A 60 -7.79 7.12 -5.39
C SER A 60 -8.25 5.67 -5.37
N LYS A 61 -8.45 5.08 -6.56
CA LYS A 61 -8.92 3.69 -6.73
C LYS A 61 -8.08 2.66 -5.97
N ASN A 62 -6.75 2.82 -5.98
CA ASN A 62 -5.84 1.91 -5.30
C ASN A 62 -6.05 1.94 -3.77
N TYR A 63 -6.29 3.12 -3.22
CA TYR A 63 -6.54 3.31 -1.78
C TYR A 63 -7.97 2.94 -1.38
N ILE A 64 -8.94 3.05 -2.28
CA ILE A 64 -10.29 2.52 -2.07
C ILE A 64 -10.24 0.98 -1.99
N ALA A 65 -9.55 0.33 -2.93
CA ALA A 65 -9.36 -1.12 -2.90
C ALA A 65 -8.57 -1.59 -1.67
N ALA A 66 -7.57 -0.82 -1.21
CA ALA A 66 -6.88 -1.09 0.05
C ALA A 66 -7.84 -0.99 1.26
N SER A 67 -8.67 0.06 1.31
CA SER A 67 -9.64 0.25 2.40
C SER A 67 -10.65 -0.89 2.51
N LYS A 68 -11.17 -1.37 1.37
CA LYS A 68 -12.10 -2.51 1.34
C LYS A 68 -11.46 -3.76 1.96
N ARG A 69 -10.21 -4.06 1.59
CA ARG A 69 -9.45 -5.18 2.15
C ARG A 69 -9.24 -5.07 3.66
N CYS A 70 -8.97 -3.87 4.18
CA CYS A 70 -8.83 -3.68 5.64
C CYS A 70 -10.13 -3.95 6.39
N ILE A 71 -11.27 -3.47 5.86
CA ILE A 71 -12.60 -3.69 6.47
C ILE A 71 -12.95 -5.18 6.48
N GLU A 72 -12.71 -5.89 5.38
CA GLU A 72 -12.96 -7.34 5.28
C GLU A 72 -12.11 -8.18 6.25
N ASN A 73 -10.88 -7.75 6.53
CA ASN A 73 -9.96 -8.47 7.41
C ASN A 73 -10.02 -8.02 8.89
N SER A 74 -10.94 -7.10 9.25
CA SER A 74 -11.09 -6.58 10.62
C SER A 74 -9.80 -6.04 11.26
N GLU A 75 -8.82 -5.61 10.45
CA GLU A 75 -7.64 -4.93 10.97
C GLU A 75 -7.89 -3.42 11.04
N PRO A 76 -7.54 -2.75 12.15
CA PRO A 76 -7.67 -1.30 12.26
C PRO A 76 -6.84 -0.60 11.17
N LEU A 77 -7.36 0.52 10.66
CA LEU A 77 -6.67 1.42 9.73
C LEU A 77 -5.39 1.95 10.40
N SER A 78 -4.30 1.20 10.27
CA SER A 78 -2.96 1.73 10.46
C SER A 78 -2.66 2.73 9.33
N PRO A 79 -1.84 3.77 9.60
CA PRO A 79 -1.46 4.78 8.61
C PRO A 79 -0.96 4.12 7.32
N PRO A 80 -1.07 4.81 6.16
CA PRO A 80 -0.83 4.20 4.86
C PRO A 80 0.46 3.41 4.92
N ILE A 81 0.33 2.09 4.74
CA ILE A 81 1.46 1.17 4.67
C ILE A 81 2.39 1.76 3.63
N VAL A 82 3.46 2.40 4.12
CA VAL A 82 4.59 2.88 3.34
C VAL A 82 4.87 1.75 2.35
N PRO A 83 4.90 2.01 1.02
CA PRO A 83 5.07 0.94 0.04
C PRO A 83 6.22 0.08 0.55
N ARG A 84 5.92 -1.17 0.92
CA ARG A 84 6.85 -2.05 1.64
C ARG A 84 8.17 -1.86 0.95
N LYS A 85 9.12 -1.19 1.62
CA LYS A 85 10.44 -0.91 1.08
C LYS A 85 10.89 -2.26 0.58
N ARG A 86 10.97 -2.46 -0.75
CA ARG A 86 11.48 -3.72 -1.30
C ARG A 86 12.76 -3.92 -0.52
N ARG A 87 12.90 -5.05 0.18
CA ARG A 87 14.16 -5.31 0.88
C ARG A 87 15.21 -5.17 -0.21
N ASN A 88 16.07 -4.15 -0.10
CA ASN A 88 17.16 -3.90 -1.05
C ASN A 88 18.22 -5.00 -0.94
N GLU A 89 17.96 -6.05 -0.16
CA GLU A 89 18.73 -7.26 -0.11
C GLU A 89 18.53 -7.99 -1.45
N VAL A 90 19.42 -7.65 -2.38
CA VAL A 90 19.71 -8.50 -3.53
C VAL A 90 20.04 -9.87 -2.96
N PHE A 91 19.19 -10.86 -3.23
CA PHE A 91 19.48 -12.24 -2.86
C PHE A 91 20.76 -12.66 -3.58
N ASP A 92 21.81 -12.92 -2.80
CA ASP A 92 23.13 -13.29 -3.31
C ASP A 92 23.26 -14.81 -3.27
N PHE A 93 23.18 -15.44 -4.44
CA PHE A 93 23.33 -16.90 -4.58
C PHE A 93 24.68 -17.43 -4.08
N LYS A 94 25.64 -16.55 -3.78
CA LYS A 94 26.96 -16.92 -3.24
C LYS A 94 26.99 -17.12 -1.72
N LYS A 95 25.96 -16.67 -0.99
CA LYS A 95 26.02 -16.62 0.49
C LYS A 95 25.23 -17.76 1.14
N PRO A 96 23.89 -17.84 1.03
CA PRO A 96 23.13 -19.02 1.46
C PRO A 96 22.63 -19.88 0.28
N CYS A 97 22.57 -21.19 0.49
CA CYS A 97 21.88 -22.12 -0.40
C CYS A 97 20.38 -21.84 -0.43
N LEU A 98 19.80 -21.67 -1.62
CA LEU A 98 18.37 -21.39 -1.80
C LEU A 98 17.43 -22.49 -1.22
N PHE A 99 17.90 -23.73 -1.09
CA PHE A 99 17.06 -24.86 -0.68
C PHE A 99 17.17 -25.22 0.80
N CYS A 100 18.31 -24.93 1.43
CA CYS A 100 18.57 -25.32 2.82
C CYS A 100 19.06 -24.18 3.72
N ASP A 101 19.20 -22.96 3.19
CA ASP A 101 19.66 -21.76 3.90
C ASP A 101 21.02 -21.88 4.60
N GLN A 102 21.78 -22.94 4.31
CA GLN A 102 23.14 -23.13 4.81
C GLN A 102 24.14 -22.28 4.01
N VAL A 103 25.23 -21.87 4.64
CA VAL A 103 26.30 -21.08 3.99
C VAL A 103 26.89 -21.88 2.85
N ALA A 104 26.91 -21.30 1.65
CA ALA A 104 27.52 -21.92 0.48
C ALA A 104 29.05 -21.98 0.68
N GLU A 105 29.58 -23.20 0.74
CA GLU A 105 31.03 -23.42 0.86
C GLU A 105 31.67 -23.41 -0.53
N GLU A 106 32.31 -22.29 -0.89
CA GLU A 106 32.91 -22.03 -2.21
C GLU A 106 33.95 -23.10 -2.61
N ALA A 107 34.58 -23.75 -1.64
CA ALA A 107 35.55 -24.83 -1.87
C ALA A 107 34.93 -26.14 -2.37
N ALA A 108 33.64 -26.38 -2.11
CA ALA A 108 32.91 -27.56 -2.57
C ALA A 108 32.31 -27.39 -3.98
N GLU A 109 32.29 -26.16 -4.51
CA GLU A 109 31.88 -25.87 -5.88
C GLU A 109 32.98 -26.29 -6.88
N THR A 110 33.30 -27.58 -6.95
CA THR A 110 34.04 -28.12 -8.09
C THR A 110 33.13 -28.05 -9.31
N LYS A 111 33.21 -26.94 -10.05
CA LYS A 111 32.56 -26.81 -11.35
C LYS A 111 32.94 -28.03 -12.20
N LYS A 112 31.98 -28.91 -12.46
CA LYS A 112 32.20 -30.05 -13.36
C LYS A 112 32.70 -29.50 -14.70
N LYS A 113 33.77 -30.09 -15.24
CA LYS A 113 34.33 -29.69 -16.53
C LYS A 113 33.20 -29.69 -17.58
N GLU A 114 33.20 -28.68 -18.43
CA GLU A 114 32.15 -28.40 -19.43
C GLU A 114 31.74 -29.64 -20.25
N LYS A 115 32.69 -30.53 -20.53
CA LYS A 115 32.45 -31.84 -21.17
C LYS A 115 31.44 -32.78 -20.48
N TYR A 116 31.02 -32.49 -19.24
CA TYR A 116 30.02 -33.26 -18.48
C TYR A 116 28.68 -32.54 -18.31
N ARG A 117 28.49 -31.36 -18.91
CA ARG A 117 27.26 -30.57 -18.78
C ARG A 117 26.20 -30.90 -19.84
N ASP A 118 26.59 -31.42 -20.99
CA ASP A 118 25.70 -31.62 -22.15
C ASP A 118 25.19 -33.06 -22.30
N GLU A 119 24.82 -33.72 -21.19
CA GLU A 119 24.02 -34.94 -21.25
C GLU A 119 22.72 -34.73 -20.48
N VAL A 120 21.77 -34.07 -21.14
CA VAL A 120 20.36 -34.25 -20.82
C VAL A 120 19.90 -35.43 -21.68
N GLN A 121 19.80 -36.61 -21.09
CA GLN A 121 19.02 -37.69 -21.69
C GLN A 121 17.55 -37.39 -21.40
N ASP A 122 16.81 -36.97 -22.43
CA ASP A 122 15.36 -36.94 -22.39
C ASP A 122 14.83 -38.37 -22.14
N GLN A 123 14.09 -38.55 -21.04
CA GLN A 123 13.25 -39.73 -20.79
C GLN A 123 11.81 -39.43 -21.16
#